data_AF-A0A962BZW0-F1
#
_entry.id   AF-A0A962BZW0-F1
#
_cell.length_a   1.000
_cell.length_b   1.000
_cell.length_c   1.000
_cell.angle_alpha   90.00
_cell.angle_beta   90.00
_cell.angle_gamma   90.00
#
_symmetry.space_group_name_H-M   'P 1'
#
loop_
_entity.id
_entity.type
_entity.pdbx_description
1 polymer ?
#
loop_
_entity_poly.entity_id
_entity_poly.type
_entity_poly.pdbx_seq_one_letter_code
_entity_poly.pdbx_strand_id
1 'polypeptide(L)' 'MFESLSQRLSSTVQRLRGRGRLTEENIREATREVRVALLEADVALPVVQTLIQRIKVRAVGQ' A
#
# COMPACT_ATOMS: atom_id res chain seq x y z
N MET A 1 5.26 -4.36 17.15
CA MET A 1 5.52 -3.37 16.09
C MET A 1 5.61 -4.03 14.70
N PHE A 2 6.46 -5.05 14.50
CA PHE A 2 6.51 -5.78 13.22
C PHE A 2 5.25 -6.61 12.93
N GLU A 3 4.64 -7.22 13.95
CA GLU A 3 3.39 -7.98 13.77
C GLU A 3 2.20 -7.10 13.38
N SER A 4 2.05 -5.92 14.00
CA SER A 4 0.97 -4.98 13.67
C SER A 4 1.07 -4.45 12.23
N LEU A 5 2.30 -4.24 11.75
CA LEU A 5 2.55 -3.91 10.35
C LEU A 5 2.18 -5.08 9.42
N SER A 6 2.61 -6.29 9.78
CA SER A 6 2.34 -7.50 8.99
C SER A 6 0.85 -7.79 8.87
N GLN A 7 0.08 -7.64 9.95
CA GLN A 7 -1.37 -7.78 9.92
C GLN A 7 -2.05 -6.74 9.02
N ARG A 8 -1.63 -5.47 9.12
CA ARG A 8 -2.20 -4.39 8.29
C ARG A 8 -1.94 -4.66 6.79
N LEU A 9 -0.70 -4.96 6.41
CA LEU A 9 -0.37 -5.31 5.02
C LEU A 9 -1.17 -6.53 4.52
N SER A 10 -1.27 -7.58 5.32
CA SER A 10 -2.00 -8.79 4.94
C SER A 10 -3.48 -8.51 4.68
N SER A 11 -4.10 -7.66 5.52
CA SER A 11 -5.50 -7.24 5.34
C SER A 11 -5.72 -6.40 4.07
N THR A 12 -4.80 -5.49 3.75
CA THR A 12 -4.86 -4.65 2.54
C THR A 12 -4.70 -5.53 1.29
N VAL A 13 -3.80 -6.50 1.32
CA VAL A 13 -3.60 -7.46 0.20
C VAL A 13 -4.81 -8.38 0.02
N GLN A 14 -5.45 -8.85 1.08
CA GLN A 14 -6.69 -9.62 0.98
C GLN A 14 -7.83 -8.80 0.33
N ARG A 15 -8.00 -7.54 0.75
CA ARG A 15 -9.01 -6.63 0.16
C ARG A 15 -8.77 -6.38 -1.34
N LEU A 16 -7.49 -6.24 -1.73
CA LEU A 16 -7.12 -6.10 -3.14
C LEU A 16 -7.36 -7.39 -3.95
N ARG A 17 -7.00 -8.56 -3.42
CA ARG A 17 -7.24 -9.85 -4.09
C ARG A 17 -8.72 -10.20 -4.26
N GLY A 18 -9.59 -9.72 -3.36
CA GLY A 18 -11.03 -9.93 -3.44
C GLY A 18 -11.74 -9.11 -4.51
N ARG A 19 -11.09 -8.08 -5.08
CA ARG A 19 -11.63 -7.28 -6.17
C ARG A 19 -11.01 -7.78 -7.48
N GLY A 20 -11.76 -8.55 -8.28
CA GLY A 20 -11.30 -9.22 -9.51
C GLY A 20 -10.71 -8.32 -10.62
N ARG A 21 -10.71 -6.98 -10.44
CA ARG A 21 -9.97 -6.02 -11.26
C ARG A 21 -9.37 -4.92 -10.37
N LEU A 22 -8.11 -4.60 -10.63
CA LEU A 22 -7.46 -3.41 -10.07
C LEU A 22 -7.94 -2.19 -10.86
N THR A 23 -8.57 -1.24 -10.17
CA THR A 23 -8.94 0.08 -10.72
C THR A 23 -8.05 1.14 -10.07
N GLU A 24 -7.88 2.28 -10.75
CA GLU A 24 -7.10 3.40 -10.19
C GLU A 24 -7.61 3.85 -8.82
N GLU A 25 -8.93 3.84 -8.62
CA GLU A 25 -9.57 4.17 -7.35
C GLU A 25 -9.13 3.22 -6.23
N ASN A 26 -9.22 1.91 -6.48
CA ASN A 26 -8.83 0.87 -5.51
C ASN A 26 -7.33 0.94 -5.17
N ILE A 27 -6.49 1.22 -6.17
CA ILE A 27 -5.04 1.38 -5.99
C ILE A 27 -4.74 2.62 -5.15
N ARG A 28 -5.46 3.72 -5.39
CA ARG A 28 -5.30 4.98 -4.65
C ARG A 28 -5.71 4.83 -3.19
N GLU A 29 -6.81 4.12 -2.93
CA GLU A 29 -7.29 3.78 -1.59
C GLU A 29 -6.24 2.93 -0.85
N ALA A 30 -5.80 1.82 -1.45
CA ALA A 30 -4.83 0.91 -0.82
C ALA A 30 -3.47 1.57 -0.58
N THR A 31 -2.95 2.36 -1.53
CA THR A 31 -1.67 3.07 -1.34
C THR A 31 -1.74 4.13 -0.23
N ARG A 32 -2.93 4.69 0.05
CA ARG A 32 -3.12 5.60 1.17
C ARG A 32 -3.01 4.88 2.51
N GLU A 33 -3.62 3.70 2.63
CA GLU A 33 -3.50 2.87 3.85
C GLU A 33 -2.05 2.43 4.10
N VAL A 34 -1.37 1.97 3.05
CA VAL A 34 0.04 1.57 3.12
C VAL A 34 0.91 2.74 3.58
N ARG A 35 0.67 3.95 3.06
CA ARG A 35 1.40 5.15 3.50
C ARG A 35 1.23 5.43 4.99
N VAL A 36 0.00 5.34 5.51
CA VAL A 36 -0.28 5.55 6.94
C VAL A 36 0.43 4.50 7.78
N ALA A 37 0.32 3.21 7.42
CA ALA A 37 0.97 2.12 8.13
C ALA A 37 2.50 2.24 8.17
N LEU A 38 3.12 2.74 7.10
CA LEU A 38 4.57 2.95 7.03
C LEU A 38 5.01 4.14 7.90
N LEU A 39 4.25 5.23 7.93
CA LEU A 39 4.55 6.38 8.79
C LEU A 39 4.35 6.04 10.28
N GLU A 40 3.33 5.26 10.62
CA GLU A 40 3.12 4.73 11.98
C GLU A 40 4.25 3.81 12.45
N ALA A 41 4.99 3.20 11.51
CA ALA A 41 6.10 2.31 11.79
C ALA A 41 7.48 3.03 11.78
N ASP A 42 7.49 4.36 11.91
CA ASP A 42 8.69 5.22 11.89
C ASP A 42 9.53 5.09 10.61
N VAL A 43 8.90 4.81 9.48
CA VAL A 43 9.60 4.81 8.18
C VAL A 43 9.77 6.23 7.66
N ALA A 44 10.99 6.56 7.25
CA ALA A 44 11.32 7.88 6.72
C ALA A 44 10.47 8.26 5.49
N LEU A 45 9.97 9.50 5.47
CA LEU A 45 9.10 10.02 4.40
C LEU A 45 9.65 9.81 2.96
N PRO A 46 10.96 10.02 2.67
CA PRO A 46 11.50 9.78 1.32
C PRO A 46 11.37 8.32 0.86
N VAL A 47 11.50 7.37 1.79
CA VAL A 47 11.36 5.93 1.53
C VAL A 47 9.91 5.61 1.22
N VAL A 48 8.98 6.13 2.01
CA VAL A 48 7.54 5.93 1.81
C VAL A 48 7.09 6.50 0.47
N GLN A 49 7.51 7.71 0.12
CA GLN A 49 7.18 8.34 -1.17
C GLN A 49 7.70 7.51 -2.36
N THR A 50 8.95 7.07 -2.30
CA THR A 50 9.57 6.25 -3.35
C THR A 50 8.83 4.92 -3.53
N LEU A 51 8.46 4.26 -2.43
CA LEU A 51 7.74 2.99 -2.45
C LEU A 51 6.34 3.15 -3.07
N ILE A 52 5.56 4.13 -2.61
CA ILE A 52 4.22 4.38 -3.13
C ILE A 52 4.26 4.71 -4.62
N GLN A 53 5.26 5.48 -5.08
CA GLN A 53 5.38 5.81 -6.50
C GLN A 53 5.67 4.57 -7.35
N ARG A 54 6.58 3.69 -6.89
CA ARG A 54 6.87 2.42 -7.57
C ARG A 54 5.64 1.51 -7.63
N ILE A 55 4.84 1.46 -6.57
CA ILE A 55 3.60 0.67 -6.53
C ILE A 55 2.60 1.21 -7.55
N LYS A 56 2.40 2.53 -7.62
CA LYS A 56 1.47 3.14 -8.58
C LYS A 56 1.86 2.84 -10.03
N VAL A 57 3.13 3.02 -10.39
CA VAL A 57 3.61 2.73 -11.76
C VAL A 57 3.31 1.28 -12.16
N ARG A 58 3.68 0.32 -11.30
CA ARG A 58 3.44 -1.11 -11.55
C ARG A 58 1.96 -1.49 -11.58
N ALA A 59 1.14 -0.85 -10.75
CA ALA A 59 -0.28 -1.19 -10.63
C ALA A 59 -1.13 -0.63 -11.77
N VAL A 60 -0.74 0.50 -12.37
CA VAL A 60 -1.39 1.09 -13.55
C VAL A 60 -0.85 0.48 -14.86
N GLY A 61 0.24 -0.30 -14.78
CA GLY A 61 0.76 -1.08 -15.91
C GLY A 61 1.65 -0.28 -16.87
N GLN A 62 2.39 0.71 -16.37
CA GLN A 62 3.50 1.32 -17.10
C GLN A 62 4.86 0.75 -16.68
#